data_AF-A0A2V7P4P6-F1
#
_entry.id   AF-A0A2V7P4P6-F1
#
_cell.length_a   1.000
_cell.length_b   1.000
_cell.length_c   1.000
_cell.angle_alpha   90.00
_cell.angle_beta   90.00
_cell.angle_gamma   90.00
#
_symmetry.space_group_name_H-M   'P 1'
#
loop_
_entity.id
_entity.type
_entity.pdbx_description
1 polymer ?
#
loop_
_entity_poly.entity_id
_entity_poly.type
_entity_poly.pdbx_seq_one_letter_code
_entity_poly.pdbx_strand_id
1 'polypeptide(L)' 'DVDAMWYFGNQAAAAEVERASAGNMKRTWAEWHTRDWLDPRQGEGREFLREATQVKNIWIPYGE' A
#
# COMPACT_ATOMS: atom_id res chain seq x y z
N ASP A 1 -10.78 8.78 9.98
CA ASP A 1 -10.90 8.33 8.58
C ASP A 1 -9.77 7.33 8.32
N VAL A 2 -9.78 6.62 7.20
CA VAL A 2 -8.78 5.61 6.82
C VAL A 2 -7.85 6.16 5.73
N ASP A 3 -6.55 6.14 5.95
CA ASP A 3 -5.55 6.74 5.05
C ASP A 3 -5.07 5.78 3.93
N ALA A 4 -5.19 4.47 4.15
CA ALA A 4 -4.83 3.44 3.17
C ALA A 4 -5.64 2.16 3.34
N MET A 5 -5.83 1.41 2.26
CA MET A 5 -6.54 0.12 2.24
C MET A 5 -5.71 -0.95 1.51
N TRP A 6 -5.57 -2.11 2.13
CA TRP A 6 -4.90 -3.28 1.54
C TRP A 6 -5.94 -4.37 1.26
N TYR A 7 -5.89 -4.95 0.07
CA TYR A 7 -6.81 -6.01 -0.35
C TYR A 7 -6.07 -7.08 -1.14
N PHE A 8 -6.27 -8.34 -0.75
CA PHE A 8 -5.70 -9.51 -1.42
C PHE A 8 -6.83 -10.50 -1.67
N GLY A 9 -7.18 -10.74 -2.94
CA GLY A 9 -8.33 -11.60 -3.26
C GLY A 9 -8.63 -11.68 -4.75
N ASN A 10 -9.91 -11.75 -5.12
CA ASN A 10 -10.27 -11.80 -6.54
C ASN A 10 -10.15 -10.42 -7.23
N GLN A 11 -9.94 -10.45 -8.56
CA GLN A 11 -9.74 -9.26 -9.39
C GLN A 11 -10.93 -8.29 -9.40
N ALA A 12 -12.17 -8.80 -9.36
CA ALA A 12 -13.36 -7.95 -9.41
C ALA A 12 -13.48 -7.07 -8.16
N ALA A 13 -13.23 -7.65 -6.99
CA ALA A 13 -13.23 -6.90 -5.74
C ALA A 13 -11.99 -6.00 -5.58
N ALA A 14 -10.83 -6.36 -6.16
CA ALA A 14 -9.69 -5.44 -6.24
C ALA A 14 -10.06 -4.15 -7.00
N ALA A 15 -10.72 -4.28 -8.16
CA ALA A 15 -11.20 -3.14 -8.93
C ALA A 15 -12.25 -2.31 -8.18
N GLU A 16 -13.11 -2.96 -7.39
CA GLU A 16 -14.08 -2.25 -6.55
C GLU A 16 -13.40 -1.45 -5.43
N VAL A 17 -12.40 -2.02 -4.77
CA VAL A 17 -11.61 -1.33 -3.73
C VAL A 17 -10.95 -0.07 -4.28
N GLU A 18 -10.35 -0.16 -5.46
CA GLU A 18 -9.74 0.99 -6.14
C GLU A 18 -10.80 2.06 -6.49
N ARG A 19 -11.94 1.64 -7.05
CA ARG A 19 -13.05 2.54 -7.40
C ARG A 19 -13.63 3.25 -6.17
N ALA A 20 -13.81 2.54 -5.06
CA ALA A 20 -14.35 3.12 -3.82
C ALA A 20 -13.36 4.09 -3.17
N SER A 21 -12.06 3.84 -3.31
CA SER A 21 -11.00 4.68 -2.73
C SER A 21 -10.87 6.05 -3.41
N ALA A 22 -11.43 6.22 -4.60
CA ALA A 22 -11.46 7.51 -5.31
C ALA A 22 -12.19 8.62 -4.52
N GLY A 23 -13.06 8.27 -3.56
CA GLY A 23 -13.81 9.26 -2.76
C GLY A 23 -12.94 10.15 -1.87
N ASN A 24 -11.85 9.61 -1.32
CA ASN A 24 -10.89 10.40 -0.52
C ASN A 24 -9.43 10.24 -0.98
N MET A 25 -9.22 9.59 -2.14
CA MET A 25 -7.89 9.30 -2.71
C MET A 25 -6.94 8.60 -1.73
N LYS A 26 -7.49 7.76 -0.84
CA LYS A 26 -6.66 6.89 0.02
C LYS A 26 -5.80 5.98 -0.85
N ARG A 27 -4.59 5.67 -0.37
CA ARG A 27 -3.70 4.75 -1.06
C ARG A 27 -4.29 3.33 -1.01
N THR A 28 -4.23 2.63 -2.14
CA THR A 28 -4.65 1.23 -2.23
C THR A 28 -3.46 0.34 -2.56
N TRP A 29 -3.36 -0.79 -1.86
CA TRP A 29 -2.54 -1.92 -2.27
C TRP A 29 -3.48 -3.09 -2.53
N ALA A 30 -3.93 -3.23 -3.78
CA ALA A 30 -4.90 -4.23 -4.20
C ALA A 30 -4.22 -5.25 -5.13
N GLU A 31 -4.15 -6.50 -4.70
CA GLU A 31 -3.49 -7.58 -5.45
C GLU A 31 -4.45 -8.77 -5.60
N TRP A 32 -4.43 -9.38 -6.80
CA TRP A 32 -5.29 -10.53 -7.12
C TRP A 32 -4.51 -11.78 -7.53
N HIS A 33 -3.20 -11.75 -7.36
CA HIS A 33 -2.35 -12.92 -7.52
C HIS A 33 -2.22 -13.65 -6.18
N THR A 34 -2.04 -14.97 -6.25
CA THR A 34 -1.80 -15.79 -5.06
C THR A 34 -0.48 -15.39 -4.40
N ARG A 35 -0.55 -15.02 -3.12
CA ARG A 35 0.60 -14.70 -2.27
C ARG A 35 0.76 -15.81 -1.23
N ASP A 36 1.97 -16.33 -1.07
CA ASP A 36 2.29 -17.21 0.04
C ASP A 36 2.65 -16.38 1.28
N TRP A 37 1.73 -16.33 2.25
CA TRP A 37 1.90 -15.58 3.49
C TRP A 37 2.94 -16.18 4.43
N LEU A 38 3.30 -17.46 4.24
CA LEU A 38 4.29 -18.15 5.05
C LEU A 38 5.69 -18.10 4.43
N ASP A 39 5.82 -17.71 3.15
CA ASP A 39 7.12 -17.42 2.52
C ASP A 39 7.58 -16.02 2.95
N PRO A 40 8.70 -15.87 3.70
CA PRO A 40 9.16 -14.55 4.17
C PRO A 40 9.47 -13.55 3.05
N ARG A 41 9.68 -14.02 1.82
CA ARG A 41 9.91 -13.15 0.66
C ARG A 41 8.62 -12.50 0.15
N GLN A 42 7.47 -13.05 0.51
CA GLN A 42 6.14 -12.66 0.04
C GLN A 42 5.23 -12.21 1.20
N GLY A 43 5.34 -12.78 2.39
CA GLY A 43 4.50 -12.47 3.54
C GLY A 43 4.97 -11.30 4.40
N GLU A 44 6.20 -10.82 4.19
CA GLU A 44 6.80 -9.74 5.00
C GLU A 44 7.85 -8.91 4.24
N GLY A 45 8.50 -7.99 4.96
CA GLY A 45 9.70 -7.31 4.49
C GLY A 45 9.45 -5.96 3.81
N ARG A 46 10.28 -5.65 2.80
CA ARG A 46 10.42 -4.28 2.27
C ARG A 46 9.17 -3.75 1.57
N GLU A 47 8.40 -4.62 0.94
CA GLU A 47 7.16 -4.23 0.25
C GLU A 47 6.12 -3.72 1.25
N PHE A 48 5.89 -4.45 2.35
CA PHE A 48 5.01 -4.03 3.43
C PHE A 48 5.44 -2.70 4.05
N LEU A 49 6.73 -2.52 4.31
CA LEU A 49 7.25 -1.26 4.84
C LEU A 49 7.01 -0.11 3.84
N ARG A 50 7.14 -0.35 2.54
CA ARG A 50 6.88 0.66 1.51
C ARG A 50 5.40 1.04 1.44
N GLU A 51 4.50 0.08 1.65
CA GLU A 51 3.04 0.31 1.66
C GLU A 51 2.56 0.96 2.97
N ALA A 52 3.23 0.67 4.10
CA ALA A 52 2.90 1.19 5.42
C ALA A 52 3.51 2.57 5.74
N THR A 53 4.44 3.07 4.92
CA THR A 53 5.13 4.34 5.18
C THR A 53 4.95 5.37 4.07
N GLN A 54 5.03 6.64 4.46
CA GLN A 54 5.08 7.78 3.56
C GLN A 54 6.38 8.54 3.75
N VAL A 55 6.94 9.02 2.64
CA VAL A 55 8.15 9.84 2.67
C VAL A 55 7.75 11.28 2.96
N LYS A 56 8.22 11.81 4.09
CA LYS A 56 8.13 13.23 4.43
C LYS A 56 9.49 13.87 4.21
N ASN A 57 9.66 14.51 3.05
CA ASN A 57 10.88 15.26 2.76
C ASN A 57 10.85 16.60 3.49
N ILE A 58 11.87 16.86 4.31
CA ILE A 58 12.02 18.11 5.07
C ILE A 58 13.36 18.72 4.66
N TRP A 59 13.32 19.92 4.11
CA TRP A 59 14.51 20.67 3.71
C TRP A 59 14.93 21.57 4.85
N ILE A 60 16.16 21.40 5.29
CA ILE A 60 16.78 22.25 6.31
C ILE A 60 17.95 23.01 5.68
N PRO A 61 18.19 24.27 6.06
CA PRO A 61 19.40 24.98 5.67
C PRO A 61 20.62 24.16 6.09
N TYR A 62 21.54 23.96 5.16
CA TYR A 62 22.84 23.34 5.40
C TYR A 62 23.91 24.32 4.94
N GLY A 63 24.76 24.78 5.85
CA GLY A 63 25.83 25.74 5.54
C GLY A 63 27.06 25.04 4.96
N GLU A 64 27.80 25.76 4.12
CA GLU A 64 29.26 25.55 4.02
C GLU A 64 29.96 26.14 5.24
#